data_AF-A0A8T1S3W8-F1
#
_entry.id   AF-A0A8T1S3W8-F1
#
_cell.length_a   1.000
_cell.length_b   1.000
_cell.length_c   1.000
_cell.angle_alpha   90.00
_cell.angle_beta   90.00
_cell.angle_gamma   90.00
#
_symmetry.space_group_name_H-M   'P 1'
#
loop_
_entity.id
_entity.type
_entity.pdbx_description
1 polymer ?
#
loop_
_entity_poly.entity_id
_entity_poly.type
_entity_poly.pdbx_seq_one_letter_code
_entity_poly.pdbx_strand_id
1 'polypeptide(L)'
;MKFKNRNRDVDPSAFQSLAKDELATSFESLPSIHAKVHFLWNAYRSKLTGLVSDKYISLDVFGEMLKYLTSPETAVIERNLPVGLEAGKPCLVTCKEEQMLFFLLSVYRHSEGAPLPTYDEVLVCTPETEEEDIELIVRRALSPDPRHKKIYCLLGAEKLVYKVSKQLESLFFHFAQSCSIADYRFLIFCDAKAHNSYVMTAFDTYKVSFSCDSGVDIQKYLKTHLRVPSGMAPVAQVFEEPFQQNVKFVFSERAGMGKSLFVTNTTRKAKTRPENAELRHKTIRLTESEIDFGFLLEELRSLEQKPTEAGPRVFHVDVSPVVSKGLYKLLIELCILRHIQSPDGMVWKCRESHLYLIEYLVRGKGISSTRKQEMSSEMETGFLGLLPAVKCMSPVEVLEMLKNNNSGAAAEVEQQLLDSDTFRGDAFQRSYQYISRYQRKANLDSFCFTPGRVEGTQEECLRLLLESCGRTNPSWTELSNFTRFLNLQLMKCENSVFCSSELVEEGFQGFKAFVIKFMITMSKDFALPSLAMADESSPSEEEKMDEDSVLRGYQLRRKWEQESHPYIIFHADNHSMEFLGFHINRSLDAVDAHSQAVLEKKVIDQDLYLTLEAQKVPFNK
;
A
#
# COMPACT_ATOMS: atom_id res chain seq x y z
N MET A 1 -19.40 41.04 41.23
CA MET A 1 -19.67 42.42 40.78
C MET A 1 -20.35 42.33 39.41
N LYS A 2 -21.64 42.70 39.32
CA LYS A 2 -22.42 42.63 38.08
C LYS A 2 -21.98 43.77 37.15
N PHE A 3 -21.39 43.45 36.00
CA PHE A 3 -21.15 44.42 34.93
C PHE A 3 -22.47 44.73 34.22
N LYS A 4 -23.03 45.91 34.50
CA LYS A 4 -24.14 46.49 33.72
C LYS A 4 -23.58 46.96 32.37
N ASN A 5 -23.91 46.23 31.31
CA ASN A 5 -23.73 46.68 29.94
C ASN A 5 -24.67 47.87 29.69
N ARG A 6 -24.11 49.08 29.59
CA ARG A 6 -24.80 50.23 28.98
C ARG A 6 -24.39 50.27 27.51
N ASN A 7 -24.98 49.39 26.70
CA ASN A 7 -25.00 49.57 25.26
C ASN A 7 -25.87 50.80 24.96
N ARG A 8 -25.26 51.85 24.41
CA ARG A 8 -25.95 52.62 23.37
C ARG A 8 -25.70 51.84 22.09
N ASP A 9 -26.74 51.20 21.59
CA ASP A 9 -26.75 50.58 20.28
C ASP A 9 -26.47 51.66 19.24
N VAL A 10 -25.22 51.73 18.79
CA VAL A 10 -24.91 52.39 17.52
C VAL A 10 -25.31 51.38 16.46
N ASP A 11 -26.37 51.72 15.74
CA ASP A 11 -26.95 50.90 14.69
C ASP A 11 -25.86 50.48 13.69
N PRO A 12 -25.58 49.17 13.52
CA PRO A 12 -24.58 48.66 12.58
C PRO A 12 -24.81 49.14 11.13
N SER A 13 -26.06 49.51 10.80
CA SER A 13 -26.43 50.06 9.48
C SER A 13 -25.88 51.46 9.22
N ALA A 14 -25.57 52.25 10.26
CA ALA A 14 -25.04 53.60 10.11
C ALA A 14 -23.66 53.65 9.45
N PHE A 15 -22.92 52.55 9.50
CA PHE A 15 -21.61 52.43 8.88
C PHE A 15 -21.67 52.05 7.40
N GLN A 16 -22.79 51.53 6.87
CA GLN A 16 -22.87 51.09 5.47
C GLN A 16 -22.84 52.27 4.48
N SER A 17 -23.25 53.48 4.90
CA SER A 17 -23.41 54.65 4.03
C SER A 17 -22.26 55.67 4.03
N LEU A 18 -21.35 55.64 5.01
CA LEU A 18 -20.34 56.70 5.20
C LEU A 18 -19.19 56.63 4.17
N ALA A 19 -18.82 57.74 3.55
CA ALA A 19 -17.65 57.81 2.66
C ALA A 19 -16.32 57.63 3.43
N LYS A 20 -15.22 57.27 2.75
CA LYS A 20 -13.89 57.09 3.40
C LYS A 20 -13.46 58.33 4.20
N ASP A 21 -13.77 59.52 3.70
CA ASP A 21 -13.41 60.79 4.34
C ASP A 21 -14.22 61.08 5.62
N GLU A 22 -15.47 60.64 5.67
CA GLU A 22 -16.35 60.77 6.84
C GLU A 22 -15.96 59.79 7.96
N LEU A 23 -15.46 58.61 7.60
CA LEU A 23 -14.87 57.64 8.53
C LEU A 23 -13.59 58.19 9.18
N ALA A 24 -12.75 58.87 8.40
CA ALA A 24 -11.51 59.48 8.90
C ALA A 24 -11.78 60.63 9.87
N THR A 25 -12.70 61.54 9.52
CA THR A 25 -13.10 62.64 10.41
C THR A 25 -13.78 62.14 11.68
N SER A 26 -14.65 61.14 11.57
CA SER A 26 -15.27 60.49 12.73
C SER A 26 -14.22 59.84 13.63
N PHE A 27 -13.23 59.15 13.06
CA PHE A 27 -12.14 58.53 13.82
C PHE A 27 -11.26 59.54 14.55
N GLU A 28 -10.90 60.66 13.91
CA GLU A 28 -10.09 61.72 14.53
C GLU A 28 -10.82 62.41 15.68
N SER A 29 -12.14 62.59 15.55
CA SER A 29 -12.99 63.23 16.57
C SER A 29 -13.16 62.42 17.86
N LEU A 30 -12.78 61.13 17.86
CA LEU A 30 -12.97 60.27 19.02
C LEU A 30 -11.93 60.56 20.14
N PRO A 31 -12.38 60.73 21.39
CA PRO A 31 -11.55 61.27 22.46
C PRO A 31 -10.60 60.26 23.11
N SER A 32 -10.75 58.95 22.84
CA SER A 32 -9.94 57.91 23.49
C SER A 32 -9.54 56.80 22.51
N ILE A 33 -8.40 56.16 22.79
CA ILE A 33 -7.92 54.99 22.03
C ILE A 33 -8.96 53.86 22.06
N HIS A 34 -9.62 53.64 23.20
CA HIS A 34 -10.67 52.64 23.32
C HIS A 34 -11.84 52.91 22.35
N ALA A 35 -12.31 54.15 22.27
CA ALA A 35 -13.39 54.52 21.36
C ALA A 35 -12.97 54.39 19.89
N LYS A 36 -11.72 54.78 19.58
CA LYS A 36 -11.10 54.61 18.27
C LYS A 36 -11.00 53.15 17.84
N VAL A 37 -10.56 52.26 18.75
CA VAL A 37 -10.49 50.81 18.49
C VAL A 37 -11.89 50.22 18.30
N HIS A 38 -12.87 50.58 19.13
CA HIS A 38 -14.25 50.13 18.96
C HIS A 38 -14.86 50.59 17.63
N PHE A 39 -14.60 51.84 17.25
CA PHE A 39 -15.05 52.39 15.97
C PHE A 39 -14.43 51.64 14.80
N LEU A 40 -13.11 51.42 14.81
CA LEU A 40 -12.42 50.64 13.78
C LEU A 40 -12.91 49.19 13.72
N TRP A 41 -13.12 48.54 14.87
CA TRP A 41 -13.62 47.16 14.94
C TRP A 41 -15.04 47.04 14.37
N ASN A 42 -15.92 47.99 14.70
CA ASN A 42 -17.28 48.00 14.16
C ASN A 42 -17.29 48.29 12.66
N ALA A 43 -16.50 49.28 12.22
CA ALA A 43 -16.33 49.59 10.80
C ALA A 43 -15.76 48.39 10.02
N TYR A 44 -14.78 47.68 10.59
CA TYR A 44 -14.23 46.44 10.04
C TYR A 44 -15.30 45.36 9.89
N ARG A 45 -16.10 45.11 10.95
CA ARG A 45 -17.20 44.13 10.91
C ARG A 45 -18.29 44.49 9.91
N SER A 46 -18.54 45.77 9.64
CA SER A 46 -19.61 46.23 8.74
C SER A 46 -19.18 46.44 7.28
N LYS A 47 -17.89 46.64 6.98
CA LYS A 47 -17.38 47.03 5.64
C LYS A 47 -16.22 46.16 5.14
N LEU A 48 -16.28 44.86 5.39
CA LEU A 48 -15.16 43.91 5.35
C LEU A 48 -14.37 43.78 4.02
N THR A 49 -14.67 44.53 2.96
CA THR A 49 -13.89 44.54 1.70
C THR A 49 -13.18 45.87 1.40
N GLY A 50 -13.77 47.03 1.72
CA GLY A 50 -13.31 48.31 1.17
C GLY A 50 -12.28 49.07 2.02
N LEU A 51 -12.10 48.69 3.29
CA LEU A 51 -11.36 49.48 4.29
C LEU A 51 -9.97 48.91 4.64
N VAL A 52 -9.71 47.63 4.39
CA VAL A 52 -8.60 46.91 5.05
C VAL A 52 -7.49 46.53 4.09
N SER A 53 -7.83 46.04 2.90
CA SER A 53 -6.85 45.59 1.91
C SER A 53 -7.52 45.35 0.57
N ASP A 54 -6.85 45.73 -0.52
CA ASP A 54 -7.17 45.32 -1.89
C ASP A 54 -6.74 43.87 -2.20
N LYS A 55 -5.98 43.24 -1.30
CA LYS A 55 -5.46 41.87 -1.47
C LYS A 55 -6.38 40.76 -0.97
N TYR A 56 -7.42 41.09 -0.20
CA TYR A 56 -8.33 40.12 0.40
C TYR A 56 -9.78 40.41 0.04
N ILE A 57 -10.58 39.36 -0.10
CA ILE A 57 -12.03 39.44 -0.32
C ILE A 57 -12.75 39.08 0.99
N SER A 58 -13.94 39.62 1.21
CA SER A 58 -14.76 39.25 2.37
C SER A 58 -15.37 37.86 2.18
N LEU A 59 -15.80 37.25 3.28
CA LEU A 59 -16.52 35.98 3.24
C LEU A 59 -17.84 36.08 2.45
N ASP A 60 -18.50 37.23 2.46
CA ASP A 60 -19.72 37.45 1.65
C ASP A 60 -19.42 37.40 0.15
N VAL A 61 -18.40 38.14 -0.29
CA VAL A 61 -17.98 38.15 -1.71
C VAL A 61 -17.43 36.80 -2.12
N PHE A 62 -16.64 36.16 -1.25
CA PHE A 62 -16.14 34.81 -1.49
C PHE A 62 -17.28 33.80 -1.59
N GLY A 63 -18.27 33.86 -0.71
CA GLY A 63 -19.45 33.01 -0.74
C GLY A 63 -20.26 33.18 -2.03
N GLU A 64 -20.51 34.41 -2.48
CA GLU A 64 -21.17 34.68 -3.76
C GLU A 64 -20.33 34.23 -4.96
N MET A 65 -19.00 34.38 -4.90
CA MET A 65 -18.10 33.85 -5.92
C MET A 65 -18.17 32.32 -6.00
N LEU A 66 -18.18 31.62 -4.85
CA LEU A 66 -18.34 30.16 -4.82
C LEU A 66 -19.69 29.74 -5.40
N LYS A 67 -20.79 30.42 -5.06
CA LYS A 67 -22.12 30.18 -5.66
C LYS A 67 -22.12 30.40 -7.17
N TYR A 68 -21.41 31.42 -7.64
CA TYR A 68 -21.27 31.67 -9.08
C TYR A 68 -20.48 30.55 -9.77
N LEU A 69 -19.40 30.07 -9.14
CA LEU A 69 -18.59 28.96 -9.67
C LEU A 69 -19.34 27.62 -9.70
N THR A 70 -20.30 27.39 -8.80
CA THR A 70 -21.17 26.19 -8.82
C THR A 70 -22.39 26.36 -9.72
N SER A 71 -22.75 27.58 -10.12
CA SER A 71 -23.91 27.84 -10.98
C SER A 71 -23.91 27.16 -12.36
N PRO A 72 -22.78 26.98 -13.08
CA PRO A 72 -22.74 26.32 -14.39
C PRO A 72 -22.66 24.79 -14.27
N GLU A 73 -22.55 24.24 -13.06
CA GLU A 73 -22.49 22.80 -12.83
C GLU A 73 -23.88 22.19 -13.07
N THR A 74 -24.02 21.43 -14.17
CA THR A 74 -25.29 20.81 -14.57
C THR A 74 -25.54 19.46 -13.88
N ALA A 75 -24.51 18.88 -13.26
CA ALA A 75 -24.59 17.57 -12.62
C ALA A 75 -25.24 17.68 -11.23
N VAL A 76 -26.53 17.34 -11.18
CA VAL A 76 -27.26 17.20 -9.90
C VAL A 76 -26.91 15.86 -9.27
N ILE A 77 -26.54 15.89 -7.99
CA ILE A 77 -26.30 14.68 -7.19
C ILE A 77 -27.57 14.40 -6.40
N GLU A 78 -28.25 13.31 -6.74
CA GLU A 78 -29.40 12.80 -6.02
C GLU A 78 -29.07 11.41 -5.48
N ARG A 79 -29.07 11.28 -4.16
CA ARG A 79 -28.91 10.01 -3.46
C ARG A 79 -30.26 9.58 -2.87
N ASN A 80 -30.47 8.29 -2.71
CA ASN A 80 -31.65 7.73 -2.06
C ASN A 80 -31.22 7.05 -0.76
N LEU A 81 -32.06 7.17 0.28
CA LEU A 81 -31.81 6.47 1.54
C LEU A 81 -32.22 4.99 1.41
N PRO A 82 -31.40 4.05 1.89
CA PRO A 82 -31.80 2.67 2.07
C PRO A 82 -33.09 2.50 2.89
N VAL A 83 -33.80 1.41 2.65
CA VAL A 83 -35.01 1.06 3.42
C VAL A 83 -34.65 0.92 4.90
N GLY A 84 -35.42 1.59 5.76
CA GLY A 84 -35.19 1.66 7.21
C GLY A 84 -34.50 2.93 7.69
N LEU A 85 -33.95 3.73 6.76
CA LEU A 85 -33.42 5.06 7.06
C LEU A 85 -34.43 6.14 6.64
N GLU A 86 -34.62 7.13 7.50
CA GLU A 86 -35.58 8.21 7.30
C GLU A 86 -34.88 9.55 7.21
N ALA A 87 -35.35 10.40 6.30
CA ALA A 87 -34.91 11.79 6.19
C ALA A 87 -35.56 12.65 7.29
N GLY A 88 -34.96 13.80 7.58
CA GLY A 88 -35.49 14.79 8.54
C GLY A 88 -35.15 14.52 10.01
N LYS A 89 -34.45 13.43 10.30
CA LYS A 89 -33.91 13.11 11.63
C LYS A 89 -32.48 12.55 11.50
N PRO A 90 -31.60 12.73 12.51
CA PRO A 90 -30.32 12.05 12.49
C PRO A 90 -30.56 10.52 12.57
N CYS A 91 -29.64 9.75 11.99
CA CYS A 91 -29.69 8.29 11.97
C CYS A 91 -28.40 7.73 12.59
N LEU A 92 -28.49 7.19 13.81
CA LEU A 92 -27.36 6.53 14.48
C LEU A 92 -27.31 5.05 14.09
N VAL A 93 -26.30 4.66 13.32
CA VAL A 93 -26.05 3.28 12.89
C VAL A 93 -24.96 2.68 13.75
N THR A 94 -25.29 1.60 14.46
CA THR A 94 -24.32 0.85 15.28
C THR A 94 -23.94 -0.45 14.59
N CYS A 95 -22.67 -0.64 14.29
CA CYS A 95 -22.14 -1.83 13.62
C CYS A 95 -20.78 -2.23 14.21
N LYS A 96 -20.26 -3.40 13.85
CA LYS A 96 -18.88 -3.73 14.23
C LYS A 96 -17.91 -2.83 13.45
N GLU A 97 -16.81 -2.44 14.07
CA GLU A 97 -15.81 -1.55 13.46
C GLU A 97 -15.34 -2.08 12.08
N GLU A 98 -15.12 -3.39 11.95
CA GLU A 98 -14.70 -4.03 10.69
C GLU A 98 -15.77 -4.01 9.58
N GLN A 99 -17.03 -3.75 9.91
CA GLN A 99 -18.14 -3.67 8.94
C GLN A 99 -18.49 -2.22 8.57
N MET A 100 -17.92 -1.23 9.25
CA MET A 100 -18.36 0.16 9.15
C MET A 100 -18.24 0.72 7.71
N LEU A 101 -17.17 0.36 7.00
CA LEU A 101 -16.99 0.72 5.59
C LEU A 101 -18.05 0.05 4.69
N PHE A 102 -18.42 -1.20 4.96
CA PHE A 102 -19.45 -1.90 4.19
C PHE A 102 -20.82 -1.23 4.35
N PHE A 103 -21.17 -0.85 5.59
CA PHE A 103 -22.40 -0.10 5.84
C PHE A 103 -22.40 1.26 5.15
N LEU A 104 -21.29 2.01 5.22
CA LEU A 104 -21.15 3.29 4.51
C LEU A 104 -21.39 3.11 3.01
N LEU A 105 -20.69 2.16 2.37
CA LEU A 105 -20.79 1.92 0.94
C LEU A 105 -22.17 1.38 0.54
N SER A 106 -22.83 0.60 1.40
CA SER A 106 -24.21 0.15 1.16
C SER A 106 -25.18 1.32 1.05
N VAL A 107 -24.98 2.39 1.86
CA VAL A 107 -25.79 3.61 1.76
C VAL A 107 -25.62 4.29 0.40
N TYR A 108 -24.38 4.46 -0.04
CA TYR A 108 -24.09 5.16 -1.31
C TYR A 108 -24.41 4.32 -2.54
N ARG A 109 -24.29 2.99 -2.44
CA ARG A 109 -24.66 2.06 -3.50
C ARG A 109 -26.15 2.08 -3.83
N HIS A 110 -27.03 2.45 -2.88
CA HIS A 110 -28.45 2.62 -3.17
C HIS A 110 -28.74 3.66 -4.27
N SER A 111 -27.72 4.44 -4.68
CA SER A 111 -27.74 5.31 -5.85
C SER A 111 -26.57 4.98 -6.78
N GLU A 112 -26.54 3.77 -7.34
CA GLU A 112 -25.44 3.23 -8.17
C GLU A 112 -25.01 4.16 -9.33
N GLY A 113 -25.91 4.99 -9.87
CA GLY A 113 -25.58 5.92 -10.95
C GLY A 113 -24.87 7.21 -10.51
N ALA A 114 -24.88 7.53 -9.21
CA ALA A 114 -24.25 8.72 -8.66
C ALA A 114 -22.74 8.51 -8.43
N PRO A 115 -21.91 9.55 -8.50
CA PRO A 115 -20.48 9.44 -8.19
C PRO A 115 -20.25 8.95 -6.75
N LEU A 116 -19.05 8.43 -6.48
CA LEU A 116 -18.60 8.13 -5.11
C LEU A 116 -18.69 9.38 -4.23
N PRO A 117 -18.98 9.23 -2.92
CA PRO A 117 -18.99 10.37 -2.01
C PRO A 117 -17.60 10.99 -1.90
N THR A 118 -17.53 12.27 -1.55
CA THR A 118 -16.27 12.96 -1.26
C THR A 118 -16.26 13.55 0.15
N TYR A 119 -15.19 14.28 0.50
CA TYR A 119 -15.01 14.93 1.80
C TYR A 119 -16.12 15.90 2.20
N ASP A 120 -16.96 16.32 1.25
CA ASP A 120 -18.13 17.13 1.53
C ASP A 120 -19.33 16.36 2.08
N GLU A 121 -19.39 15.05 1.81
CA GLU A 121 -20.45 14.15 2.23
C GLU A 121 -20.01 13.25 3.39
N VAL A 122 -18.73 12.87 3.50
CA VAL A 122 -18.24 11.93 4.50
C VAL A 122 -17.07 12.50 5.27
N LEU A 123 -17.17 12.53 6.59
CA LEU A 123 -16.07 12.84 7.51
C LEU A 123 -15.65 11.56 8.25
N VAL A 124 -14.38 11.17 8.09
CA VAL A 124 -13.77 10.07 8.86
C VAL A 124 -13.29 10.63 10.19
N CYS A 125 -13.97 10.25 11.27
CA CYS A 125 -13.70 10.76 12.61
C CYS A 125 -12.48 10.04 13.21
N THR A 126 -11.62 10.84 13.83
CA THR A 126 -10.40 10.42 14.54
C THR A 126 -10.33 11.16 15.87
N PRO A 127 -9.48 10.73 16.82
CA PRO A 127 -9.21 11.51 18.03
C PRO A 127 -8.70 12.93 17.75
N GLU A 128 -8.08 13.15 16.59
CA GLU A 128 -7.54 14.43 16.13
C GLU A 128 -8.57 15.32 15.40
N THR A 129 -9.80 14.85 15.16
CA THR A 129 -10.84 15.63 14.46
C THR A 129 -11.21 16.89 15.27
N GLU A 130 -11.28 18.03 14.59
CA GLU A 130 -11.49 19.33 15.24
C GLU A 130 -12.97 19.74 15.30
N GLU A 131 -13.27 20.75 16.12
CA GLU A 131 -14.62 21.32 16.22
C GLU A 131 -15.09 21.95 14.90
N GLU A 132 -14.15 22.50 14.13
CA GLU A 132 -14.42 23.10 12.82
C GLU A 132 -14.89 22.05 11.80
N ASP A 133 -14.24 20.88 11.74
CA ASP A 133 -14.63 19.78 10.83
C ASP A 133 -16.08 19.36 11.07
N ILE A 134 -16.46 19.25 12.33
CA ILE A 134 -17.82 18.92 12.77
C ILE A 134 -18.81 20.03 12.40
N GLU A 135 -18.45 21.30 12.66
CA GLU A 135 -19.32 22.41 12.30
C GLU A 135 -19.57 22.46 10.79
N LEU A 136 -18.53 22.26 9.97
CA LEU A 136 -18.64 22.28 8.51
C LEU A 136 -19.57 21.19 7.99
N ILE A 137 -19.42 19.93 8.44
CA ILE A 137 -20.24 18.83 7.94
C ILE A 137 -21.70 18.95 8.44
N VAL A 138 -21.93 19.41 9.67
CA VAL A 138 -23.28 19.65 10.20
C VAL A 138 -23.97 20.79 9.45
N ARG A 139 -23.26 21.88 9.16
CA ARG A 139 -23.78 22.99 8.34
C ARG A 139 -24.14 22.53 6.93
N ARG A 140 -23.29 21.70 6.29
CA ARG A 140 -23.61 21.13 4.96
C ARG A 140 -24.84 20.23 5.02
N ALA A 141 -24.99 19.46 6.10
CA ALA A 141 -26.14 18.57 6.30
C ALA A 141 -27.46 19.30 6.54
N LEU A 142 -27.45 20.40 7.31
CA LEU A 142 -28.65 21.14 7.74
C LEU A 142 -28.88 22.44 6.97
N SER A 143 -27.99 22.79 6.05
CA SER A 143 -28.17 23.88 5.08
C SER A 143 -27.65 23.46 3.69
N PRO A 144 -28.06 22.29 3.16
CA PRO A 144 -27.61 21.84 1.85
C PRO A 144 -28.14 22.76 0.74
N ASP A 145 -27.41 22.78 -0.38
CA ASP A 145 -27.92 23.39 -1.60
C ASP A 145 -29.19 22.63 -2.06
N PRO A 146 -30.35 23.29 -2.20
CA PRO A 146 -31.60 22.65 -2.62
C PRO A 146 -31.53 21.90 -3.95
N ARG A 147 -30.52 22.18 -4.79
CA ARG A 147 -30.29 21.46 -6.04
C ARG A 147 -29.86 20.02 -5.80
N HIS A 148 -29.13 19.75 -4.71
CA HIS A 148 -28.53 18.45 -4.43
C HIS A 148 -29.26 17.74 -3.28
N LYS A 149 -29.50 16.44 -3.43
CA LYS A 149 -30.00 15.58 -2.36
C LYS A 149 -28.92 14.61 -1.92
N LYS A 150 -27.93 15.14 -1.20
CA LYS A 150 -26.77 14.40 -0.68
C LYS A 150 -27.10 13.65 0.61
N ILE A 151 -26.20 12.75 1.01
CA ILE A 151 -26.23 12.09 2.32
C ILE A 151 -24.95 12.50 3.03
N TYR A 152 -25.07 12.92 4.29
CA TYR A 152 -23.92 13.36 5.07
C TYR A 152 -23.65 12.35 6.18
N CYS A 153 -22.40 11.89 6.29
CA CYS A 153 -22.01 10.80 7.18
C CYS A 153 -20.85 11.20 8.08
N LEU A 154 -20.97 10.89 9.38
CA LEU A 154 -19.85 10.78 10.30
C LEU A 154 -19.47 9.31 10.45
N LEU A 155 -18.25 8.95 10.04
CA LEU A 155 -17.75 7.59 10.13
C LEU A 155 -16.83 7.46 11.36
N GLY A 156 -17.17 6.58 12.30
CA GLY A 156 -16.37 6.36 13.51
C GLY A 156 -16.55 7.48 14.55
N ALA A 157 -17.75 8.04 14.66
CA ALA A 157 -18.02 9.21 15.49
C ALA A 157 -17.76 8.96 17.00
N GLU A 158 -17.71 7.70 17.43
CA GLU A 158 -17.33 7.32 18.78
C GLU A 158 -15.88 7.68 19.14
N LYS A 159 -15.01 7.87 18.14
CA LYS A 159 -13.58 8.19 18.29
C LYS A 159 -13.34 9.67 18.62
N LEU A 160 -14.36 10.51 18.48
CA LEU A 160 -14.28 11.93 18.80
C LEU A 160 -14.04 12.14 20.30
N VAL A 161 -13.14 13.08 20.61
CA VAL A 161 -12.90 13.49 22.00
C VAL A 161 -14.14 14.15 22.58
N TYR A 162 -14.35 14.01 23.90
CA TYR A 162 -15.57 14.46 24.58
C TYR A 162 -15.99 15.91 24.25
N LYS A 163 -15.03 16.84 24.18
CA LYS A 163 -15.28 18.25 23.84
C LYS A 163 -15.95 18.37 22.46
N VAL A 164 -15.38 17.72 21.46
CA VAL A 164 -15.86 17.72 20.07
C VAL A 164 -17.21 17.00 19.96
N SER A 165 -17.38 15.87 20.66
CA SER A 165 -18.64 15.13 20.72
C SER A 165 -19.80 15.94 21.31
N LYS A 166 -19.53 16.74 22.34
CA LYS A 166 -20.52 17.67 22.93
C LYS A 166 -20.85 18.81 21.97
N GLN A 167 -19.84 19.31 21.26
CA GLN A 167 -20.04 20.35 20.25
C GLN A 167 -20.88 19.84 19.08
N LEU A 168 -20.67 18.59 18.62
CA LEU A 168 -21.51 17.94 17.62
C LEU A 168 -23.00 17.95 18.01
N GLU A 169 -23.32 17.48 19.22
CA GLU A 169 -24.69 17.46 19.72
C GLU A 169 -25.29 18.88 19.76
N SER A 170 -24.56 19.82 20.36
CA SER A 170 -25.02 21.21 20.52
C SER A 170 -25.26 21.89 19.16
N LEU A 171 -24.32 21.77 18.22
CA LEU A 171 -24.44 22.36 16.89
C LEU A 171 -25.57 21.71 16.10
N PHE A 172 -25.67 20.38 16.11
CA PHE A 172 -26.69 19.66 15.38
C PHE A 172 -28.09 20.09 15.80
N PHE A 173 -28.39 20.05 17.11
CA PHE A 173 -29.73 20.44 17.59
C PHE A 173 -30.00 21.94 17.46
N HIS A 174 -28.96 22.78 17.56
CA HIS A 174 -29.11 24.21 17.30
C HIS A 174 -29.52 24.48 15.85
N PHE A 175 -28.79 23.91 14.88
CA PHE A 175 -29.09 24.12 13.47
C PHE A 175 -30.36 23.40 13.02
N ALA A 176 -30.68 22.23 13.59
CA ALA A 176 -31.89 21.49 13.26
C ALA A 176 -33.17 22.27 13.63
N GLN A 177 -33.15 23.05 14.72
CA GLN A 177 -34.26 23.92 15.10
C GLN A 177 -34.50 25.07 14.11
N SER A 178 -33.42 25.58 13.50
CA SER A 178 -33.48 26.65 12.50
C SER A 178 -33.52 26.15 11.04
N CYS A 179 -33.49 24.83 10.85
CA CYS A 179 -33.38 24.23 9.52
C CYS A 179 -34.67 24.47 8.72
N SER A 180 -34.55 25.11 7.56
CA SER A 180 -35.68 25.29 6.65
C SER A 180 -36.01 24.05 5.83
N ILE A 181 -35.15 23.02 5.87
CA ILE A 181 -35.22 21.82 5.03
C ILE A 181 -35.67 20.64 5.89
N ALA A 182 -36.88 20.14 5.62
CA ALA A 182 -37.51 19.08 6.40
C ALA A 182 -36.94 17.68 6.12
N ASP A 183 -36.19 17.49 5.02
CA ASP A 183 -35.73 16.19 4.51
C ASP A 183 -34.20 16.04 4.48
N TYR A 184 -33.49 16.70 5.40
CA TYR A 184 -32.04 16.51 5.54
C TYR A 184 -31.67 15.03 5.84
N ARG A 185 -30.45 14.64 5.48
CA ARG A 185 -30.00 13.23 5.60
C ARG A 185 -28.65 13.18 6.27
N PHE A 186 -28.66 12.87 7.57
CA PHE A 186 -27.48 12.87 8.41
C PHE A 186 -27.33 11.53 9.13
N LEU A 187 -26.26 10.80 8.81
CA LEU A 187 -25.96 9.48 9.35
C LEU A 187 -24.73 9.56 10.24
N ILE A 188 -24.79 8.85 11.37
CA ILE A 188 -23.69 8.75 12.33
C ILE A 188 -23.40 7.26 12.48
N PHE A 189 -22.19 6.83 12.10
CA PHE A 189 -21.74 5.46 12.27
C PHE A 189 -20.85 5.36 13.49
N CYS A 190 -21.17 4.42 14.36
CA CYS A 190 -20.39 4.13 15.55
C CYS A 190 -20.11 2.62 15.71
N ASP A 191 -18.98 2.29 16.31
CA ASP A 191 -18.72 0.92 16.77
C ASP A 191 -19.71 0.52 17.86
N ALA A 192 -20.38 -0.61 17.66
CA ALA A 192 -21.32 -1.19 18.59
C ALA A 192 -20.70 -1.46 19.96
N LYS A 193 -19.38 -1.71 20.06
CA LYS A 193 -18.70 -1.93 21.36
C LYS A 193 -18.49 -0.64 22.15
N ALA A 194 -18.59 0.53 21.53
CA ALA A 194 -18.31 1.83 22.15
C ALA A 194 -19.50 2.42 22.92
N HIS A 195 -20.19 1.61 23.73
CA HIS A 195 -21.38 2.02 24.48
C HIS A 195 -21.15 3.22 25.42
N ASN A 196 -19.92 3.39 25.91
CA ASN A 196 -19.56 4.48 26.81
C ASN A 196 -19.23 5.79 26.08
N SER A 197 -19.33 5.83 24.75
CA SER A 197 -19.10 7.06 23.99
C SER A 197 -20.22 8.08 24.21
N TYR A 198 -19.84 9.35 24.28
CA TYR A 198 -20.79 10.45 24.41
C TYR A 198 -21.76 10.51 23.23
N VAL A 199 -21.26 10.36 21.99
CA VAL A 199 -22.08 10.42 20.78
C VAL A 199 -23.16 9.34 20.78
N MET A 200 -22.80 8.12 21.16
CA MET A 200 -23.75 7.00 21.30
C MET A 200 -24.86 7.33 22.28
N THR A 201 -24.51 7.92 23.43
CA THR A 201 -25.49 8.27 24.46
C THR A 201 -26.39 9.44 24.02
N ALA A 202 -25.81 10.48 23.41
CA ALA A 202 -26.53 11.68 22.98
C ALA A 202 -27.54 11.39 21.86
N PHE A 203 -27.22 10.44 20.96
CA PHE A 203 -28.06 10.09 19.81
C PHE A 203 -28.78 8.74 19.95
N ASP A 204 -28.85 8.15 21.15
CA ASP A 204 -29.43 6.81 21.37
C ASP A 204 -30.90 6.70 20.91
N THR A 205 -31.69 7.76 21.10
CA THR A 205 -33.10 7.81 20.63
C THR A 205 -33.22 7.74 19.10
N TYR A 206 -32.14 8.00 18.37
CA TYR A 206 -32.07 8.00 16.91
C TYR A 206 -31.40 6.75 16.34
N LYS A 207 -31.25 5.70 17.16
CA LYS A 207 -30.65 4.45 16.75
C LYS A 207 -31.51 3.74 15.71
N VAL A 208 -30.88 3.37 14.60
CA VAL A 208 -31.51 2.70 13.46
C VAL A 208 -30.69 1.50 13.01
N SER A 209 -31.35 0.56 12.36
CA SER A 209 -30.71 -0.60 11.72
C SER A 209 -31.21 -0.72 10.28
N PHE A 210 -30.32 -1.11 9.38
CA PHE A 210 -30.67 -1.43 7.99
C PHE A 210 -29.79 -2.60 7.51
N SER A 211 -30.19 -3.21 6.40
CA SER A 211 -29.46 -4.33 5.80
C SER A 211 -28.19 -3.84 5.10
N CYS A 212 -27.04 -4.41 5.47
CA CYS A 212 -25.79 -4.22 4.73
C CYS A 212 -25.80 -5.07 3.46
N ASP A 213 -25.30 -4.51 2.37
CA ASP A 213 -25.14 -5.23 1.10
C ASP A 213 -24.05 -6.31 1.21
N SER A 214 -24.07 -7.26 0.27
CA SER A 214 -23.03 -8.27 0.19
C SER A 214 -21.69 -7.65 -0.22
N GLY A 215 -20.58 -8.21 0.28
CA GLY A 215 -19.25 -7.74 -0.09
C GLY A 215 -18.97 -7.79 -1.60
N VAL A 216 -19.58 -8.75 -2.31
CA VAL A 216 -19.46 -8.90 -3.77
C VAL A 216 -20.12 -7.73 -4.50
N ASP A 217 -21.30 -7.32 -4.06
CA ASP A 217 -22.03 -6.20 -4.68
C ASP A 217 -21.30 -4.87 -4.47
N ILE A 218 -20.77 -4.65 -3.26
CA ILE A 218 -19.97 -3.46 -2.94
C ILE A 218 -18.66 -3.45 -3.73
N GLN A 219 -18.00 -4.61 -3.84
CA GLN A 219 -16.79 -4.74 -4.65
C GLN A 219 -17.08 -4.40 -6.13
N LYS A 220 -18.20 -4.88 -6.68
CA LYS A 220 -18.64 -4.56 -8.04
C LYS A 220 -18.92 -3.06 -8.21
N TYR A 221 -19.59 -2.44 -7.24
CA TYR A 221 -19.85 -1.00 -7.20
C TYR A 221 -18.53 -0.21 -7.26
N LEU A 222 -17.57 -0.51 -6.38
CA LEU A 222 -16.26 0.15 -6.36
C LEU A 222 -15.46 -0.08 -7.65
N LYS A 223 -15.39 -1.32 -8.15
CA LYS A 223 -14.70 -1.64 -9.41
C LYS A 223 -15.27 -0.86 -10.59
N THR A 224 -16.58 -0.60 -10.59
CA THR A 224 -17.25 0.17 -11.66
C THR A 224 -16.90 1.66 -11.57
N HIS A 225 -16.94 2.26 -10.37
CA HIS A 225 -16.64 3.68 -10.19
C HIS A 225 -15.14 4.04 -10.26
N LEU A 226 -14.26 3.09 -9.93
CA LEU A 226 -12.81 3.30 -10.00
C LEU A 226 -12.23 2.97 -11.38
N ARG A 227 -13.03 2.37 -12.27
CA ARG A 227 -12.64 2.11 -13.66
C ARG A 227 -12.55 3.42 -14.42
N VAL A 228 -11.46 3.60 -15.17
CA VAL A 228 -11.30 4.76 -16.04
C VAL A 228 -11.72 4.41 -17.46
N PRO A 229 -12.61 5.20 -18.10
CA PRO A 229 -12.96 5.01 -19.50
C PRO A 229 -11.74 5.12 -20.43
N SER A 230 -11.75 4.32 -21.50
CA SER A 230 -10.76 4.42 -22.58
C SER A 230 -10.70 5.84 -23.14
N GLY A 231 -9.50 6.41 -23.22
CA GLY A 231 -9.24 7.77 -23.69
C GLY A 231 -9.18 8.86 -22.61
N MET A 232 -9.65 8.62 -21.38
CA MET A 232 -9.56 9.61 -20.28
C MET A 232 -8.23 9.56 -19.51
N ALA A 233 -7.71 8.35 -19.25
CA ALA A 233 -6.41 8.16 -18.59
C ALA A 233 -5.58 7.09 -19.31
N PRO A 234 -4.60 7.50 -20.13
CA PRO A 234 -3.70 6.57 -20.81
C PRO A 234 -2.88 5.68 -19.86
N VAL A 235 -2.66 6.10 -18.61
CA VAL A 235 -1.90 5.34 -17.60
C VAL A 235 -2.66 4.11 -17.12
N ALA A 236 -3.98 4.21 -16.94
CA ALA A 236 -4.80 3.07 -16.48
C ALA A 236 -4.97 2.00 -17.57
N GLN A 237 -4.79 2.34 -18.84
CA GLN A 237 -4.84 1.40 -19.97
C GLN A 237 -3.63 0.45 -20.05
N VAL A 238 -2.67 0.58 -19.14
CA VAL A 238 -1.58 -0.39 -18.97
C VAL A 238 -2.09 -1.73 -18.47
N PHE A 239 -3.23 -1.74 -17.80
CA PHE A 239 -3.91 -2.94 -17.35
C PHE A 239 -4.87 -3.47 -18.41
N GLU A 240 -5.03 -4.78 -18.46
CA GLU A 240 -6.00 -5.44 -19.33
C GLU A 240 -7.43 -5.25 -18.78
N GLU A 241 -8.42 -5.26 -19.66
CA GLU A 241 -9.82 -5.25 -19.23
C GLU A 241 -10.17 -6.55 -18.48
N PRO A 242 -10.92 -6.52 -17.35
CA PRO A 242 -11.65 -5.39 -16.76
C PRO A 242 -10.88 -4.59 -15.69
N PHE A 243 -9.55 -4.70 -15.63
CA PHE A 243 -8.72 -4.18 -14.54
C PHE A 243 -8.19 -2.75 -14.77
N GLN A 244 -8.87 -1.94 -15.57
CA GLN A 244 -8.43 -0.57 -15.90
C GLN A 244 -8.85 0.44 -14.83
N GLN A 245 -8.37 0.28 -13.59
CA GLN A 245 -8.64 1.21 -12.48
C GLN A 245 -7.51 2.22 -12.25
N ASN A 246 -7.87 3.41 -11.76
CA ASN A 246 -6.92 4.47 -11.38
C ASN A 246 -6.34 4.34 -9.96
N VAL A 247 -6.81 3.36 -9.18
CA VAL A 247 -6.25 2.99 -7.87
C VAL A 247 -6.13 1.48 -7.80
N LYS A 248 -4.99 0.99 -7.32
CA LYS A 248 -4.80 -0.43 -7.03
C LYS A 248 -3.99 -0.67 -5.76
N PHE A 249 -4.42 -1.67 -5.00
CA PHE A 249 -3.62 -2.29 -3.95
C PHE A 249 -2.67 -3.30 -4.57
N VAL A 250 -1.40 -3.23 -4.26
CA VAL A 250 -0.40 -4.20 -4.65
C VAL A 250 0.06 -4.87 -3.37
N PHE A 251 -0.42 -6.09 -3.11
CA PHE A 251 -0.24 -6.72 -1.81
C PHE A 251 0.37 -8.12 -1.87
N SER A 252 0.97 -8.52 -0.75
CA SER A 252 1.49 -9.86 -0.55
C SER A 252 1.36 -10.26 0.91
N GLU A 253 1.26 -11.57 1.17
CA GLU A 253 1.21 -12.11 2.54
C GLU A 253 2.57 -12.05 3.22
N ARG A 254 3.66 -12.19 2.46
CA ARG A 254 5.05 -12.17 2.95
C ARG A 254 5.89 -11.18 2.18
N ALA A 255 7.02 -10.77 2.76
CA ALA A 255 7.99 -9.93 2.09
C ALA A 255 8.66 -10.64 0.89
N GLY A 256 9.23 -9.86 -0.03
CA GLY A 256 10.02 -10.42 -1.14
C GLY A 256 9.22 -11.11 -2.26
N MET A 257 7.90 -10.87 -2.35
CA MET A 257 7.02 -11.47 -3.37
C MET A 257 6.90 -10.67 -4.68
N GLY A 258 7.60 -9.54 -4.83
CA GLY A 258 7.64 -8.80 -6.10
C GLY A 258 6.70 -7.59 -6.22
N LYS A 259 6.15 -7.08 -5.10
CA LYS A 259 5.30 -5.87 -5.09
C LYS A 259 5.96 -4.66 -5.78
N SER A 260 7.15 -4.26 -5.35
CA SER A 260 7.85 -3.13 -5.98
C SER A 260 8.27 -3.41 -7.44
N LEU A 261 8.49 -4.69 -7.80
CA LEU A 261 8.75 -5.10 -9.18
C LEU A 261 7.49 -4.89 -10.05
N PHE A 262 6.30 -5.22 -9.54
CA PHE A 262 5.03 -4.91 -10.21
C PHE A 262 4.93 -3.43 -10.54
N VAL A 263 5.11 -2.57 -9.53
CA VAL A 263 5.00 -1.12 -9.68
C VAL A 263 5.99 -0.59 -10.71
N THR A 264 7.23 -1.09 -10.66
CA THR A 264 8.28 -0.73 -11.61
C THR A 264 7.93 -1.14 -13.04
N ASN A 265 7.46 -2.38 -13.23
CA ASN A 265 7.06 -2.91 -14.53
C ASN A 265 5.83 -2.17 -15.10
N THR A 266 4.83 -1.90 -14.27
CA THR A 266 3.65 -1.12 -14.64
C THR A 266 4.03 0.30 -15.05
N THR A 267 4.90 0.96 -14.28
CA THR A 267 5.41 2.31 -14.61
C THR A 267 6.20 2.30 -15.92
N ARG A 268 7.03 1.27 -16.15
CA ARG A 268 7.77 1.10 -17.41
C ARG A 268 6.82 0.94 -18.60
N LYS A 269 5.83 0.05 -18.50
CA LYS A 269 4.80 -0.15 -19.52
C LYS A 269 4.00 1.13 -19.79
N ALA A 270 3.68 1.88 -18.74
CA ALA A 270 3.00 3.17 -18.87
C ALA A 270 3.82 4.18 -19.69
N LYS A 271 5.12 4.31 -19.40
CA LYS A 271 6.04 5.21 -20.11
C LYS A 271 6.26 4.84 -21.57
N THR A 272 6.13 3.56 -21.95
CA THR A 272 6.28 3.15 -23.36
C THR A 272 5.11 3.58 -24.25
N ARG A 273 3.98 4.02 -23.67
CA ARG A 273 2.83 4.49 -24.46
C ARG A 273 3.07 5.94 -24.92
N PRO A 274 2.79 6.28 -26.19
CA PRO A 274 3.02 7.63 -26.72
C PRO A 274 2.19 8.70 -26.00
N GLU A 275 0.99 8.36 -25.55
CA GLU A 275 0.07 9.21 -24.79
C GLU A 275 0.61 9.59 -23.39
N ASN A 276 1.68 8.93 -22.93
CA ASN A 276 2.30 9.10 -21.60
C ASN A 276 3.72 9.67 -21.69
N ALA A 277 4.06 10.40 -22.76
CA ALA A 277 5.42 10.92 -22.98
C ALA A 277 5.96 11.76 -21.79
N GLU A 278 5.09 12.49 -21.08
CA GLU A 278 5.44 13.31 -19.91
C GLU A 278 5.15 12.64 -18.56
N LEU A 279 4.93 11.31 -18.53
CA LEU A 279 4.55 10.59 -17.33
C LEU A 279 5.59 10.72 -16.22
N ARG A 280 5.19 11.34 -15.12
CA ARG A 280 6.00 11.44 -13.89
C ARG A 280 5.63 10.33 -12.93
N HIS A 281 6.63 9.83 -12.20
CA HIS A 281 6.45 8.81 -11.17
C HIS A 281 7.10 9.28 -9.87
N LYS A 282 6.39 9.13 -8.76
CA LYS A 282 6.88 9.44 -7.40
C LYS A 282 6.59 8.27 -6.48
N THR A 283 7.60 7.82 -5.76
CA THR A 283 7.45 6.91 -4.63
C THR A 283 7.36 7.72 -3.35
N ILE A 284 6.30 7.49 -2.57
CA ILE A 284 6.04 8.08 -1.27
C ILE A 284 6.14 6.95 -0.25
N ARG A 285 7.13 7.00 0.64
CA ARG A 285 7.38 5.94 1.63
C ARG A 285 6.80 6.34 2.98
N LEU A 286 5.80 5.62 3.44
CA LEU A 286 5.24 5.77 4.77
C LEU A 286 5.98 4.80 5.70
N THR A 287 6.97 5.30 6.43
CA THR A 287 7.88 4.47 7.26
C THR A 287 7.64 4.60 8.75
N GLU A 288 6.93 5.65 9.18
CA GLU A 288 6.64 5.91 10.59
C GLU A 288 5.38 5.19 11.06
N SER A 289 5.21 5.03 12.38
CA SER A 289 4.03 4.33 12.92
C SER A 289 2.72 5.13 12.82
N GLU A 290 2.82 6.43 12.56
CA GLU A 290 1.71 7.35 12.37
C GLU A 290 1.88 8.06 11.03
N ILE A 291 0.77 8.23 10.31
CA ILE A 291 0.79 8.92 9.02
C ILE A 291 0.72 10.43 9.24
N ASP A 292 1.76 11.13 8.79
CA ASP A 292 1.74 12.58 8.63
C ASP A 292 1.04 12.95 7.30
N PHE A 293 -0.20 13.42 7.40
CA PHE A 293 -0.99 13.87 6.26
C PHE A 293 -0.46 15.16 5.62
N GLY A 294 0.28 15.99 6.37
CA GLY A 294 0.97 17.16 5.83
C GLY A 294 2.12 16.73 4.91
N PHE A 295 2.99 15.84 5.39
CA PHE A 295 4.06 15.25 4.58
C PHE A 295 3.53 14.53 3.34
N LEU A 296 2.48 13.72 3.49
CA LEU A 296 1.87 13.01 2.37
C LEU A 296 1.39 13.99 1.27
N LEU A 297 0.74 15.09 1.68
CA LEU A 297 0.26 16.09 0.75
C LEU A 297 1.40 16.82 0.05
N GLU A 298 2.48 17.17 0.77
CA GLU A 298 3.67 17.77 0.18
C GLU A 298 4.31 16.88 -0.88
N GLU A 299 4.39 15.59 -0.61
CA GLU A 299 4.95 14.60 -1.55
C GLU A 299 4.08 14.41 -2.79
N LEU A 300 2.74 14.40 -2.64
CA LEU A 300 1.80 14.39 -3.78
C LEU A 300 1.97 15.65 -4.64
N ARG A 301 2.05 16.82 -4.00
CA ARG A 301 2.26 18.11 -4.66
C ARG A 301 3.62 18.23 -5.32
N SER A 302 4.65 17.52 -4.86
CA SER A 302 6.02 17.64 -5.40
C SER A 302 6.13 17.39 -6.91
N LEU A 303 5.15 16.68 -7.50
CA LEU A 303 5.05 16.46 -8.95
C LEU A 303 4.27 17.55 -9.72
N GLU A 304 3.64 18.50 -9.02
CA GLU A 304 2.88 19.63 -9.57
C GLU A 304 3.63 20.94 -9.34
N GLN A 305 4.16 21.55 -10.40
CA GLN A 305 4.69 22.92 -10.30
C GLN A 305 3.57 23.96 -10.37
N LYS A 306 2.47 23.62 -11.07
CA LYS A 306 1.25 24.43 -11.17
C LYS A 306 0.01 23.55 -11.02
N PRO A 307 -1.05 24.02 -10.35
CA PRO A 307 -2.32 23.29 -10.23
C PRO A 307 -2.97 22.93 -11.58
N THR A 308 -2.64 23.64 -12.65
CA THR A 308 -3.20 23.42 -14.00
C THR A 308 -2.45 22.38 -14.84
N GLU A 309 -1.37 21.77 -14.33
CA GLU A 309 -0.63 20.76 -15.09
C GLU A 309 -1.48 19.50 -15.29
N ALA A 310 -1.84 19.22 -16.54
CA ALA A 310 -2.72 18.12 -16.94
C ALA A 310 -2.00 16.78 -17.17
N GLY A 311 -0.67 16.75 -17.05
CA GLY A 311 0.13 15.56 -17.32
C GLY A 311 -0.24 14.36 -16.43
N PRO A 312 -0.22 13.13 -16.97
CA PRO A 312 -0.47 11.93 -16.19
C PRO A 312 0.66 11.67 -15.18
N ARG A 313 0.31 11.08 -14.03
CA ARG A 313 1.23 10.81 -12.91
C ARG A 313 0.99 9.43 -12.33
N VAL A 314 2.06 8.76 -11.90
CA VAL A 314 2.01 7.55 -11.07
C VAL A 314 2.48 7.88 -9.67
N PHE A 315 1.62 7.71 -8.68
CA PHE A 315 1.96 7.78 -7.28
C PHE A 315 2.07 6.38 -6.72
N HIS A 316 3.26 6.00 -6.31
CA HIS A 316 3.54 4.76 -5.62
C HIS A 316 3.59 5.04 -4.11
N VAL A 317 2.56 4.65 -3.37
CA VAL A 317 2.49 4.77 -1.92
C VAL A 317 2.96 3.46 -1.30
N ASP A 318 4.18 3.46 -0.77
CA ASP A 318 4.81 2.32 -0.12
C ASP A 318 4.52 2.36 1.39
N VAL A 319 3.61 1.48 1.84
CA VAL A 319 3.14 1.44 3.23
C VAL A 319 3.96 0.41 4.02
N SER A 320 4.82 0.91 4.91
CA SER A 320 5.59 0.05 5.83
C SER A 320 4.64 -0.73 6.77
N PRO A 321 4.97 -1.98 7.14
CA PRO A 321 4.18 -2.77 8.09
C PRO A 321 4.00 -2.10 9.46
N VAL A 322 4.89 -1.15 9.82
CA VAL A 322 4.84 -0.45 11.12
C VAL A 322 3.77 0.65 11.18
N VAL A 323 3.25 1.10 10.03
CA VAL A 323 2.31 2.22 9.93
C VAL A 323 0.96 1.83 10.52
N SER A 324 0.64 2.19 11.75
CA SER A 324 -0.65 1.83 12.36
C SER A 324 -1.65 2.98 12.31
N LYS A 325 -1.26 4.14 12.82
CA LYS A 325 -2.19 5.24 13.11
C LYS A 325 -2.41 6.10 11.86
N GLY A 326 -3.67 6.40 11.55
CA GLY A 326 -4.10 7.14 10.36
C GLY A 326 -4.29 6.27 9.12
N LEU A 327 -3.95 4.97 9.15
CA LEU A 327 -4.04 4.09 7.99
C LEU A 327 -5.49 3.91 7.52
N TYR A 328 -6.43 3.69 8.44
CA TYR A 328 -7.86 3.55 8.11
C TYR A 328 -8.40 4.78 7.39
N LYS A 329 -8.08 5.97 7.94
CA LYS A 329 -8.39 7.26 7.33
C LYS A 329 -7.77 7.40 5.94
N LEU A 330 -6.48 7.13 5.78
CA LEU A 330 -5.79 7.18 4.49
C LEU A 330 -6.48 6.32 3.42
N LEU A 331 -6.80 5.06 3.75
CA LEU A 331 -7.37 4.15 2.76
C LEU A 331 -8.77 4.60 2.32
N ILE A 332 -9.58 5.12 3.23
CA ILE A 332 -10.91 5.66 2.88
C ILE A 332 -10.79 6.95 2.08
N GLU A 333 -9.98 7.90 2.54
CA GLU A 333 -9.83 9.19 1.87
C GLU A 333 -9.28 9.04 0.46
N LEU A 334 -8.21 8.26 0.28
CA LEU A 334 -7.55 8.09 -1.02
C LEU A 334 -8.36 7.23 -2.00
N CYS A 335 -8.88 6.09 -1.52
CA CYS A 335 -9.47 5.05 -2.38
C CYS A 335 -10.97 5.22 -2.58
N ILE A 336 -11.69 5.74 -1.58
CA ILE A 336 -13.14 5.89 -1.63
C ILE A 336 -13.53 7.34 -1.86
N LEU A 337 -13.07 8.25 -1.00
CA LEU A 337 -13.43 9.67 -1.06
C LEU A 337 -12.61 10.50 -2.07
N ARG A 338 -11.63 9.85 -2.71
CA ARG A 338 -10.77 10.40 -3.78
C ARG A 338 -10.11 11.73 -3.41
N HIS A 339 -9.68 11.89 -2.16
CA HIS A 339 -8.95 13.08 -1.72
C HIS A 339 -7.93 12.76 -0.61
N ILE A 340 -7.08 13.73 -0.28
CA ILE A 340 -6.27 13.79 0.94
C ILE A 340 -6.35 15.22 1.45
N GLN A 341 -6.52 15.38 2.75
CA GLN A 341 -6.53 16.69 3.41
C GLN A 341 -5.43 16.78 4.45
N SER A 342 -4.66 17.86 4.41
CA SER A 342 -3.67 18.18 5.42
C SER A 342 -4.28 18.98 6.58
N PRO A 343 -3.59 19.01 7.74
CA PRO A 343 -4.07 19.77 8.91
C PRO A 343 -4.23 21.29 8.68
N ASP A 344 -3.49 21.88 7.73
CA ASP A 344 -3.61 23.29 7.37
C ASP A 344 -4.76 23.59 6.39
N GLY A 345 -5.59 22.58 6.08
CA GLY A 345 -6.81 22.73 5.26
C GLY A 345 -6.56 22.61 3.75
N MET A 346 -5.35 22.27 3.31
CA MET A 346 -5.08 22.03 1.90
C MET A 346 -5.66 20.68 1.47
N VAL A 347 -6.33 20.66 0.31
CA VAL A 347 -7.02 19.47 -0.20
C VAL A 347 -6.42 19.05 -1.53
N TRP A 348 -5.92 17.82 -1.57
CA TRP A 348 -5.54 17.14 -2.80
C TRP A 348 -6.73 16.31 -3.31
N LYS A 349 -7.18 16.56 -4.54
CA LYS A 349 -8.22 15.74 -5.18
C LYS A 349 -7.59 14.76 -6.16
N CYS A 350 -7.93 13.49 -6.04
CA CYS A 350 -7.40 12.44 -6.90
C CYS A 350 -7.97 12.56 -8.31
N ARG A 351 -7.11 12.91 -9.28
CA ARG A 351 -7.52 12.99 -10.69
C ARG A 351 -7.64 11.62 -11.32
N GLU A 352 -8.56 11.49 -12.26
CA GLU A 352 -8.76 10.26 -13.04
C GLU A 352 -7.57 9.96 -13.96
N SER A 353 -6.83 10.99 -14.40
CA SER A 353 -5.63 10.88 -15.24
C SER A 353 -4.39 10.37 -14.50
N HIS A 354 -4.45 10.25 -13.16
CA HIS A 354 -3.38 9.73 -12.32
C HIS A 354 -3.62 8.27 -11.97
N LEU A 355 -2.53 7.56 -11.66
CA LEU A 355 -2.58 6.19 -11.14
C LEU A 355 -1.97 6.15 -9.73
N TYR A 356 -2.74 5.62 -8.77
CA TYR A 356 -2.30 5.44 -7.38
C TYR A 356 -2.09 3.95 -7.12
N LEU A 357 -0.84 3.56 -6.87
CA LEU A 357 -0.46 2.18 -6.54
C LEU A 357 -0.06 2.14 -5.07
N ILE A 358 -0.82 1.40 -4.28
CA ILE A 358 -0.59 1.27 -2.82
C ILE A 358 0.11 -0.07 -2.60
N GLU A 359 1.42 -0.01 -2.40
CA GLU A 359 2.21 -1.20 -2.01
C GLU A 359 1.96 -1.49 -0.52
N TYR A 360 1.47 -2.70 -0.24
CA TYR A 360 0.98 -3.07 1.08
C TYR A 360 1.41 -4.49 1.45
N LEU A 361 1.97 -4.68 2.65
CA LEU A 361 2.27 -6.02 3.19
C LEU A 361 1.18 -6.39 4.20
N VAL A 362 0.51 -7.52 3.97
CA VAL A 362 -0.56 -8.01 4.87
C VAL A 362 0.03 -8.29 6.24
N ARG A 363 -0.61 -7.79 7.28
CA ARG A 363 -0.19 -7.99 8.66
C ARG A 363 -0.68 -9.36 9.09
N GLY A 364 0.22 -10.33 9.10
CA GLY A 364 -0.10 -11.67 9.60
C GLY A 364 -0.70 -11.63 11.02
N LYS A 365 -1.53 -12.63 11.36
CA LYS A 365 -2.18 -12.77 12.67
C LYS A 365 -1.23 -12.85 13.88
N GLY A 366 0.09 -12.94 13.65
CA GLY A 366 1.12 -13.17 14.67
C GLY A 366 1.85 -11.92 15.16
N ILE A 367 1.71 -10.76 14.51
CA ILE A 367 2.31 -9.52 15.02
C ILE A 367 1.31 -8.88 15.99
N SER A 368 1.14 -9.53 17.14
CA SER A 368 0.65 -8.88 18.36
C SER A 368 1.69 -7.83 18.76
N SER A 369 1.68 -6.69 18.07
CA SER A 369 2.40 -5.54 18.58
C SER A 369 1.71 -5.15 19.87
N THR A 370 2.48 -4.98 20.94
CA THR A 370 2.04 -4.38 22.22
C THR A 370 1.42 -2.98 22.07
N ARG A 371 1.48 -2.39 20.86
CA ARG A 371 0.75 -1.18 20.45
C ARG A 371 -0.63 -1.56 19.90
N LYS A 372 -1.67 -0.88 20.41
CA LYS A 372 -3.02 -0.89 19.83
C LYS A 372 -2.93 -0.54 18.35
N GLN A 373 -3.14 -1.52 17.46
CA GLN A 373 -3.26 -1.26 16.03
C GLN A 373 -4.64 -0.69 15.75
N GLU A 374 -4.71 0.36 14.93
CA GLU A 374 -5.97 0.94 14.48
C GLU A 374 -6.67 0.05 13.44
N MET A 375 -5.89 -0.64 12.61
CA MET A 375 -6.40 -1.56 11.59
C MET A 375 -6.39 -3.00 12.12
N SER A 376 -7.57 -3.62 12.26
CA SER A 376 -7.67 -5.05 12.60
C SER A 376 -7.42 -5.94 11.37
N SER A 377 -7.10 -7.22 11.58
CA SER A 377 -6.94 -8.19 10.47
C SER A 377 -8.22 -8.37 9.65
N GLU A 378 -9.38 -8.24 10.30
CA GLU A 378 -10.69 -8.34 9.65
C GLU A 378 -10.95 -7.13 8.75
N MET A 379 -10.62 -5.92 9.22
CA MET A 379 -10.67 -4.70 8.40
C MET A 379 -9.73 -4.79 7.21
N GLU A 380 -8.49 -5.21 7.43
CA GLU A 380 -7.48 -5.35 6.39
C GLU A 380 -7.97 -6.33 5.29
N THR A 381 -8.50 -7.48 5.70
CA THR A 381 -9.14 -8.44 4.78
C THR A 381 -10.33 -7.81 4.05
N GLY A 382 -11.13 -7.00 4.74
CA GLY A 382 -12.23 -6.25 4.14
C GLY A 382 -11.77 -5.28 3.06
N PHE A 383 -10.73 -4.48 3.30
CA PHE A 383 -10.16 -3.56 2.30
C PHE A 383 -9.61 -4.31 1.08
N LEU A 384 -8.83 -5.37 1.30
CA LEU A 384 -8.24 -6.17 0.22
C LEU A 384 -9.31 -6.91 -0.61
N GLY A 385 -10.42 -7.29 0.02
CA GLY A 385 -11.57 -7.89 -0.65
C GLY A 385 -12.42 -6.89 -1.43
N LEU A 386 -12.54 -5.64 -0.97
CA LEU A 386 -13.40 -4.62 -1.59
C LEU A 386 -12.71 -3.83 -2.70
N LEU A 387 -11.43 -3.48 -2.53
CA LEU A 387 -10.72 -2.57 -3.42
C LEU A 387 -10.11 -3.31 -4.61
N PRO A 388 -9.89 -2.62 -5.76
CA PRO A 388 -9.11 -3.18 -6.85
C PRO A 388 -7.70 -3.55 -6.34
N ALA A 389 -7.39 -4.83 -6.37
CA ALA A 389 -6.16 -5.35 -5.77
C ALA A 389 -5.43 -6.31 -6.70
N VAL A 390 -4.13 -6.38 -6.50
CA VAL A 390 -3.18 -7.26 -7.18
C VAL A 390 -2.48 -8.08 -6.09
N LYS A 391 -2.66 -9.40 -6.12
CA LYS A 391 -1.92 -10.31 -5.23
C LYS A 391 -0.59 -10.68 -5.90
N CYS A 392 0.52 -10.31 -5.27
CA CYS A 392 1.85 -10.79 -5.63
C CYS A 392 2.07 -12.17 -4.99
N MET A 393 2.05 -13.20 -5.84
CA MET A 393 2.07 -14.61 -5.42
C MET A 393 3.50 -15.11 -5.18
N SER A 394 3.62 -16.12 -4.32
CA SER A 394 4.86 -16.84 -4.09
C SER A 394 5.25 -17.73 -5.29
N PRO A 395 6.54 -18.08 -5.43
CA PRO A 395 7.01 -19.06 -6.40
C PRO A 395 6.23 -20.38 -6.41
N VAL A 396 5.81 -20.88 -5.24
CA VAL A 396 5.06 -22.14 -5.13
C VAL A 396 3.64 -21.97 -5.67
N GLU A 397 2.93 -20.91 -5.28
CA GLU A 397 1.59 -20.60 -5.82
C GLU A 397 1.63 -20.41 -7.35
N VAL A 398 2.66 -19.72 -7.87
CA VAL A 398 2.85 -19.56 -9.32
C VAL A 398 3.09 -20.91 -10.00
N LEU A 399 3.88 -21.81 -9.40
CA LEU A 399 4.10 -23.14 -9.95
C LEU A 399 2.80 -23.98 -9.99
N GLU A 400 1.98 -23.91 -8.94
CA GLU A 400 0.67 -24.58 -8.89
C GLU A 400 -0.26 -24.06 -10.00
N MET A 401 -0.28 -22.74 -10.21
CA MET A 401 -1.05 -22.11 -11.29
C MET A 401 -0.57 -22.56 -12.68
N LEU A 402 0.75 -22.68 -12.89
CA LEU A 402 1.32 -23.14 -14.17
C LEU A 402 1.00 -24.62 -14.46
N LYS A 403 0.99 -25.48 -13.42
CA LYS A 403 0.64 -26.91 -13.54
C LYS A 403 -0.83 -27.11 -13.89
N ASN A 404 -1.71 -26.30 -13.31
CA ASN A 404 -3.15 -26.44 -13.44
C ASN A 404 -3.71 -25.81 -14.73
N ASN A 405 -2.92 -25.76 -15.83
CA ASN A 405 -3.29 -25.23 -17.16
C ASN A 405 -4.81 -25.29 -17.41
N ASN A 406 -5.48 -24.14 -17.20
CA ASN A 406 -6.93 -23.90 -17.06
C ASN A 406 -7.46 -23.72 -15.63
N SER A 407 -7.74 -22.46 -15.29
CA SER A 407 -9.14 -22.08 -15.32
C SER A 407 -9.28 -20.65 -15.84
N GLY A 408 -10.01 -20.50 -16.94
CA GLY A 408 -10.65 -19.24 -17.34
C GLY A 408 -11.78 -18.87 -16.37
N ALA A 409 -11.57 -19.06 -15.06
CA ALA A 409 -12.30 -18.33 -14.06
C ALA A 409 -11.64 -16.96 -14.03
N ALA A 410 -12.37 -15.90 -14.38
CA ALA A 410 -11.91 -14.54 -14.20
C ALA A 410 -11.49 -14.39 -12.73
N ALA A 411 -10.18 -14.38 -12.46
CA ALA A 411 -9.70 -14.21 -11.10
C ALA A 411 -10.31 -12.90 -10.56
N GLU A 412 -11.03 -12.98 -9.45
CA GLU A 412 -11.68 -11.80 -8.84
C GLU A 412 -10.65 -10.71 -8.46
N VAL A 413 -9.39 -11.13 -8.31
CA VAL A 413 -8.20 -10.34 -7.98
C VAL A 413 -7.17 -10.55 -9.09
N GLU A 414 -6.58 -9.47 -9.59
CA GLU A 414 -5.51 -9.56 -10.59
C GLU A 414 -4.28 -10.24 -9.95
N GLN A 415 -3.70 -11.21 -10.65
CA GLN A 415 -2.58 -11.99 -10.13
C GLN A 415 -1.33 -11.67 -10.92
N GLN A 416 -0.26 -11.30 -10.22
CA GLN A 416 1.03 -11.15 -10.86
C GLN A 416 1.77 -12.48 -10.86
N LEU A 417 1.94 -13.04 -12.07
CA LEU A 417 2.81 -14.18 -12.32
C LEU A 417 4.27 -13.74 -12.48
N LEU A 418 5.17 -14.73 -12.56
CA LEU A 418 6.57 -14.50 -12.89
C LEU A 418 6.70 -13.70 -14.19
N ASP A 419 7.50 -12.64 -14.16
CA ASP A 419 7.84 -11.86 -15.35
C ASP A 419 8.55 -12.78 -16.37
N SER A 420 8.01 -12.87 -17.60
CA SER A 420 8.58 -13.71 -18.66
C SER A 420 10.03 -13.34 -18.96
N ASP A 421 10.38 -12.07 -18.76
CA ASP A 421 11.74 -11.56 -18.96
C ASP A 421 12.70 -12.12 -17.90
N THR A 422 12.21 -12.37 -16.67
CA THR A 422 13.01 -12.98 -15.60
C THR A 422 13.36 -14.43 -15.93
N PHE A 423 12.39 -15.22 -16.44
CA PHE A 423 12.64 -16.60 -16.88
C PHE A 423 13.63 -16.67 -18.06
N ARG A 424 13.55 -15.71 -18.98
CA ARG A 424 14.46 -15.62 -20.15
C ARG A 424 15.84 -15.05 -19.80
N GLY A 425 16.01 -14.49 -18.61
CA GLY A 425 17.26 -13.92 -18.16
C GLY A 425 18.36 -14.97 -18.03
N ASP A 426 19.58 -14.60 -18.41
CA ASP A 426 20.75 -15.49 -18.38
C ASP A 426 20.99 -16.12 -17.01
N ALA A 427 20.72 -15.40 -15.91
CA ALA A 427 20.90 -15.94 -14.56
C ALA A 427 19.98 -17.13 -14.26
N PHE A 428 18.72 -17.04 -14.67
CA PHE A 428 17.76 -18.13 -14.52
C PHE A 428 18.08 -19.26 -15.49
N GLN A 429 18.33 -18.94 -16.78
CA GLN A 429 18.59 -19.94 -17.81
C GLN A 429 19.89 -20.71 -17.59
N ARG A 430 21.01 -20.04 -17.25
CA ARG A 430 22.27 -20.72 -16.93
C ARG A 430 22.07 -21.68 -15.77
N SER A 431 21.52 -21.19 -14.65
CA SER A 431 21.25 -22.01 -13.46
C SER A 431 20.36 -23.23 -13.79
N TYR A 432 19.25 -23.00 -14.48
CA TYR A 432 18.32 -24.05 -14.90
C TYR A 432 18.98 -25.10 -15.79
N GLN A 433 19.71 -24.68 -16.84
CA GLN A 433 20.31 -25.59 -17.82
C GLN A 433 21.37 -26.50 -17.20
N TYR A 434 22.16 -25.98 -16.26
CA TYR A 434 23.14 -26.77 -15.51
C TYR A 434 22.46 -27.72 -14.51
N ILE A 435 21.49 -27.25 -13.72
CA ILE A 435 20.75 -28.08 -12.76
C ILE A 435 20.02 -29.22 -13.50
N SER A 436 19.34 -28.92 -14.60
CA SER A 436 18.58 -29.88 -15.40
C SER A 436 19.47 -31.01 -15.92
N ARG A 437 20.65 -30.67 -16.46
CA ARG A 437 21.63 -31.65 -16.95
C ARG A 437 22.24 -32.46 -15.80
N TYR A 438 22.57 -31.80 -14.70
CA TYR A 438 23.10 -32.44 -13.49
C TYR A 438 22.13 -33.48 -12.93
N GLN A 439 20.85 -33.13 -12.75
CA GLN A 439 19.84 -34.07 -12.25
C GLN A 439 19.58 -35.24 -13.19
N ARG A 440 19.65 -35.02 -14.51
CA ARG A 440 19.53 -36.07 -15.53
C ARG A 440 20.80 -36.93 -15.68
N LYS A 441 21.85 -36.65 -14.89
CA LYS A 441 23.18 -37.30 -14.99
C LYS A 441 23.77 -37.21 -16.40
N ALA A 442 23.49 -36.11 -17.11
CA ALA A 442 24.09 -35.84 -18.41
C ALA A 442 25.57 -35.49 -18.24
N ASN A 443 26.38 -35.75 -19.27
CA ASN A 443 27.77 -35.30 -19.28
C ASN A 443 27.81 -33.77 -19.35
N LEU A 444 28.40 -33.16 -18.33
CA LEU A 444 28.54 -31.70 -18.20
C LEU A 444 29.88 -31.18 -18.72
N ASP A 445 30.86 -32.06 -18.95
CA ASP A 445 32.25 -31.68 -19.23
C ASP A 445 32.37 -30.84 -20.52
N SER A 446 31.55 -31.14 -21.53
CA SER A 446 31.52 -30.40 -22.81
C SER A 446 30.45 -29.30 -22.88
N PHE A 447 29.65 -29.12 -21.83
CA PHE A 447 28.54 -28.18 -21.85
C PHE A 447 28.96 -26.79 -21.38
N CYS A 448 28.74 -25.76 -22.19
CA CYS A 448 28.83 -24.35 -21.78
C CYS A 448 27.54 -23.62 -22.11
N PHE A 449 27.12 -22.72 -21.22
CA PHE A 449 25.92 -21.91 -21.44
C PHE A 449 26.15 -20.91 -22.58
N THR A 450 25.15 -20.78 -23.45
CA THR A 450 25.13 -19.76 -24.50
C THR A 450 24.20 -18.62 -24.08
N PRO A 451 24.70 -17.38 -23.90
CA PRO A 451 23.87 -16.23 -23.54
C PRO A 451 22.66 -16.05 -24.47
N GLY A 452 21.49 -15.72 -23.89
CA GLY A 452 20.24 -15.56 -24.63
C GLY A 452 19.57 -16.86 -25.10
N ARG A 453 20.20 -18.03 -24.92
CA ARG A 453 19.60 -19.33 -25.25
C ARG A 453 18.65 -19.76 -24.14
N VAL A 454 17.38 -19.90 -24.49
CA VAL A 454 16.32 -20.35 -23.59
C VAL A 454 16.05 -21.84 -23.83
N GLU A 455 16.05 -22.64 -22.76
CA GLU A 455 15.68 -24.06 -22.79
C GLU A 455 14.52 -24.33 -21.81
N GLY A 456 13.70 -25.33 -22.12
CA GLY A 456 12.60 -25.79 -21.25
C GLY A 456 11.39 -24.84 -21.18
N THR A 457 10.40 -25.23 -20.39
CA THR A 457 9.22 -24.40 -20.10
C THR A 457 9.42 -23.60 -18.81
N GLN A 458 8.62 -22.54 -18.63
CA GLN A 458 8.61 -21.75 -17.38
C GLN A 458 8.30 -22.62 -16.16
N GLU A 459 7.33 -23.53 -16.29
CA GLU A 459 6.94 -24.48 -15.26
C GLU A 459 8.10 -25.39 -14.87
N GLU A 460 8.74 -26.03 -15.86
CA GLU A 460 9.88 -26.93 -15.62
C GLU A 460 11.03 -26.21 -14.94
N CYS A 461 11.34 -25.00 -15.38
CA CYS A 461 12.41 -24.20 -14.79
C CYS A 461 12.12 -23.82 -13.35
N LEU A 462 10.92 -23.29 -13.09
CA LEU A 462 10.54 -22.91 -11.74
C LEU A 462 10.52 -24.13 -10.80
N ARG A 463 9.99 -25.27 -11.25
CA ARG A 463 9.98 -26.51 -10.50
C ARG A 463 11.40 -26.97 -10.13
N LEU A 464 12.31 -27.02 -11.11
CA LEU A 464 13.69 -27.46 -10.86
C LEU A 464 14.45 -26.51 -9.94
N LEU A 465 14.25 -25.20 -10.09
CA LEU A 465 14.87 -24.21 -9.22
C LEU A 465 14.34 -24.29 -7.79
N LEU A 466 13.04 -24.54 -7.60
CA LEU A 466 12.44 -24.73 -6.28
C LEU A 466 12.96 -26.00 -5.58
N GLU A 467 13.00 -27.12 -6.30
CA GLU A 467 13.58 -28.38 -5.80
C GLU A 467 15.06 -28.20 -5.42
N SER A 468 15.79 -27.35 -6.15
CA SER A 468 17.22 -27.12 -5.95
C SER A 468 17.55 -26.00 -4.97
N CYS A 469 16.60 -25.14 -4.60
CA CYS A 469 16.81 -24.04 -3.65
C CYS A 469 16.87 -24.55 -2.18
N GLY A 470 16.37 -25.76 -1.91
CA GLY A 470 16.46 -26.38 -0.59
C GLY A 470 15.45 -25.85 0.44
N ARG A 471 14.58 -24.91 0.06
CA ARG A 471 13.48 -24.38 0.89
C ARG A 471 12.13 -24.79 0.31
N THR A 472 11.18 -25.16 1.16
CA THR A 472 9.85 -25.64 0.74
C THR A 472 8.99 -24.54 0.11
N ASN A 473 9.05 -23.32 0.64
CA ASN A 473 8.28 -22.17 0.13
C ASN A 473 9.09 -20.86 0.19
N PRO A 474 10.10 -20.70 -0.69
CA PRO A 474 10.92 -19.48 -0.75
C PRO A 474 10.15 -18.29 -1.33
N SER A 475 10.60 -17.08 -1.02
CA SER A 475 10.22 -15.84 -1.69
C SER A 475 10.91 -15.71 -3.05
N TRP A 476 10.41 -14.81 -3.90
CA TRP A 476 11.08 -14.47 -5.16
C TRP A 476 12.47 -13.87 -4.93
N THR A 477 12.68 -13.19 -3.80
CA THR A 477 13.99 -12.62 -3.44
C THR A 477 15.00 -13.73 -3.15
N GLU A 478 14.62 -14.73 -2.35
CA GLU A 478 15.49 -15.88 -2.06
C GLU A 478 15.80 -16.69 -3.33
N LEU A 479 14.79 -16.96 -4.16
CA LEU A 479 14.98 -17.67 -5.42
C LEU A 479 15.86 -16.88 -6.42
N SER A 480 15.71 -15.56 -6.46
CA SER A 480 16.54 -14.67 -7.26
C SER A 480 17.99 -14.65 -6.74
N ASN A 481 18.20 -14.61 -5.42
CA ASN A 481 19.53 -14.70 -4.83
C ASN A 481 20.21 -16.03 -5.17
N PHE A 482 19.48 -17.14 -5.05
CA PHE A 482 19.95 -18.48 -5.41
C PHE A 482 20.40 -18.54 -6.87
N THR A 483 19.55 -18.13 -7.80
CA THR A 483 19.87 -18.17 -9.24
C THR A 483 20.99 -17.21 -9.61
N ARG A 484 21.04 -16.00 -9.04
CA ARG A 484 22.11 -15.03 -9.29
C ARG A 484 23.46 -15.51 -8.77
N PHE A 485 23.49 -16.06 -7.56
CA PHE A 485 24.72 -16.59 -6.97
C PHE A 485 25.23 -17.80 -7.75
N LEU A 486 24.36 -18.78 -8.03
CA LEU A 486 24.73 -19.96 -8.82
C LEU A 486 25.21 -19.55 -10.22
N ASN A 487 24.54 -18.60 -10.86
CA ASN A 487 24.96 -18.07 -12.16
C ASN A 487 26.38 -17.47 -12.14
N LEU A 488 26.75 -16.71 -11.09
CA LEU A 488 28.10 -16.18 -10.94
C LEU A 488 29.14 -17.29 -10.80
N GLN A 489 28.83 -18.32 -10.02
CA GLN A 489 29.72 -19.47 -9.81
C GLN A 489 29.89 -20.29 -11.09
N LEU A 490 28.80 -20.52 -11.82
CA LEU A 490 28.82 -21.22 -13.10
C LEU A 490 29.59 -20.43 -14.17
N MET A 491 29.48 -19.10 -14.20
CA MET A 491 30.33 -18.26 -15.07
C MET A 491 31.81 -18.41 -14.75
N LYS A 492 32.17 -18.53 -13.48
CA LYS A 492 33.57 -18.78 -13.08
C LYS A 492 34.03 -20.18 -13.47
N CYS A 493 33.17 -21.19 -13.30
CA CYS A 493 33.41 -22.55 -13.77
C CYS A 493 33.66 -22.59 -15.29
N GLU A 494 32.83 -21.90 -16.09
CA GLU A 494 32.96 -21.84 -17.56
C GLU A 494 34.27 -21.21 -18.05
N ASN A 495 34.83 -20.26 -17.29
CA ASN A 495 36.05 -19.55 -17.67
C ASN A 495 37.31 -20.13 -17.01
N SER A 496 37.17 -21.14 -16.14
CA SER A 496 38.26 -21.74 -15.40
C SER A 496 39.04 -22.72 -16.27
N VAL A 497 40.36 -22.72 -16.14
CA VAL A 497 41.22 -23.70 -16.84
C VAL A 497 40.84 -25.13 -16.47
N PHE A 498 40.42 -25.38 -15.22
CA PHE A 498 40.03 -26.71 -14.71
C PHE A 498 38.79 -27.31 -15.40
N CYS A 499 38.03 -26.53 -16.16
CA CYS A 499 36.83 -26.98 -16.86
C CYS A 499 36.92 -26.77 -18.37
N SER A 500 38.14 -26.58 -18.90
CA SER A 500 38.39 -26.51 -20.34
C SER A 500 38.26 -27.90 -20.99
N SER A 501 37.90 -27.94 -22.27
CA SER A 501 37.82 -29.18 -23.04
C SER A 501 39.16 -29.92 -23.13
N GLU A 502 40.28 -29.19 -23.05
CA GLU A 502 41.64 -29.74 -23.13
C GLU A 502 41.96 -30.63 -21.92
N LEU A 503 41.62 -30.21 -20.70
CA LEU A 503 41.86 -31.02 -19.50
C LEU A 503 40.90 -32.22 -19.36
N VAL A 504 39.74 -32.18 -20.00
CA VAL A 504 38.82 -33.33 -20.04
C VAL A 504 39.47 -34.51 -20.76
N GLU A 505 40.23 -34.25 -21.83
CA GLU A 505 41.02 -35.28 -22.54
C GLU A 505 42.21 -35.79 -21.71
N GLU A 506 42.67 -35.01 -20.72
CA GLU A 506 43.75 -35.37 -19.79
C GLU A 506 43.27 -36.09 -18.51
N GLY A 507 42.00 -36.53 -18.46
CA GLY A 507 41.48 -37.37 -17.36
C GLY A 507 40.69 -36.62 -16.28
N PHE A 508 40.29 -35.36 -16.52
CA PHE A 508 39.35 -34.61 -15.65
C PHE A 508 37.86 -34.93 -15.91
N GLN A 509 37.56 -36.06 -16.54
CA GLN A 509 36.18 -36.47 -16.81
C GLN A 509 35.36 -36.52 -15.51
N GLY A 510 34.17 -35.90 -15.51
CA GLY A 510 33.28 -35.82 -14.35
C GLY A 510 33.62 -34.70 -13.35
N PHE A 511 34.74 -33.97 -13.52
CA PHE A 511 35.13 -32.88 -12.63
C PHE A 511 34.07 -31.76 -12.59
N LYS A 512 33.51 -31.40 -13.75
CA LYS A 512 32.51 -30.33 -13.82
C LYS A 512 31.23 -30.71 -13.05
N ALA A 513 30.79 -31.96 -13.17
CA ALA A 513 29.63 -32.47 -12.45
C ALA A 513 29.85 -32.47 -10.93
N PHE A 514 31.06 -32.85 -10.49
CA PHE A 514 31.49 -32.76 -9.10
C PHE A 514 31.43 -31.31 -8.59
N VAL A 515 32.04 -30.35 -9.30
CA VAL A 515 32.05 -28.95 -8.87
C VAL A 515 30.66 -28.33 -8.84
N ILE A 516 29.84 -28.58 -9.87
CA ILE A 516 28.48 -28.01 -9.98
C ILE A 516 27.61 -28.41 -8.78
N LYS A 517 27.77 -29.64 -8.28
CA LYS A 517 27.07 -30.11 -7.08
C LYS A 517 27.36 -29.25 -5.85
N PHE A 518 28.65 -29.01 -5.56
CA PHE A 518 29.06 -28.17 -4.44
C PHE A 518 28.72 -26.70 -4.67
N MET A 519 28.71 -26.23 -5.93
CA MET A 519 28.20 -24.89 -6.26
C MET A 519 26.71 -24.77 -5.97
N ILE A 520 25.89 -25.79 -6.27
CA ILE A 520 24.47 -25.80 -5.93
C ILE A 520 24.31 -25.77 -4.40
N THR A 521 25.06 -26.59 -3.67
CA THR A 521 25.04 -26.59 -2.19
C THR A 521 25.43 -25.23 -1.62
N MET A 522 26.56 -24.68 -2.04
CA MET A 522 27.01 -23.34 -1.65
C MET A 522 25.96 -22.26 -1.98
N SER A 523 25.31 -22.36 -3.15
CA SER A 523 24.28 -21.40 -3.55
C SER A 523 23.05 -21.47 -2.64
N LYS A 524 22.70 -22.65 -2.11
CA LYS A 524 21.62 -22.79 -1.11
C LYS A 524 21.99 -22.03 0.16
N ASP A 525 23.20 -22.25 0.67
CA ASP A 525 23.66 -21.66 1.94
C ASP A 525 23.69 -20.13 1.89
N PHE A 526 24.16 -19.54 0.78
CA PHE A 526 24.27 -18.09 0.63
C PHE A 526 22.95 -17.40 0.22
N ALA A 527 22.01 -18.14 -0.37
CA ALA A 527 20.73 -17.58 -0.80
C ALA A 527 19.67 -17.56 0.31
N LEU A 528 19.80 -18.44 1.30
CA LEU A 528 18.86 -18.59 2.39
C LEU A 528 19.30 -17.73 3.59
N PRO A 529 18.36 -17.06 4.29
CA PRO A 529 18.68 -16.33 5.52
C PRO A 529 19.29 -17.27 6.57
N SER A 530 20.39 -16.85 7.20
CA SER A 530 21.01 -17.59 8.32
C SER A 530 20.16 -17.54 9.61
N LEU A 531 19.05 -16.80 9.59
CA LEU A 531 18.12 -16.57 10.70
C LEU A 531 16.75 -17.12 10.33
N ALA A 532 16.14 -17.89 11.23
CA ALA A 532 14.75 -18.27 11.09
C ALA A 532 13.86 -17.07 11.46
N MET A 533 13.18 -16.46 10.50
CA MET A 533 12.29 -15.32 10.74
C MET A 533 10.87 -15.80 11.13
N ALA A 534 10.09 -14.97 11.84
CA ALA A 534 8.71 -15.33 12.23
C ALA A 534 7.77 -15.61 11.03
N ASP A 535 8.11 -15.12 9.84
CA ASP A 535 7.32 -15.20 8.61
C ASP A 535 7.43 -16.57 7.90
N GLU A 536 8.03 -17.56 8.57
CA GLU A 536 8.51 -18.82 7.99
C GLU A 536 7.62 -20.04 8.24
N SER A 537 6.58 -19.90 9.05
CA SER A 537 5.54 -20.92 9.24
C SER A 537 4.26 -20.28 9.77
N SER A 538 3.10 -20.66 9.22
CA SER A 538 1.83 -20.45 9.92
C SER A 538 1.91 -21.23 11.25
N PRO A 539 1.86 -20.58 12.42
CA PRO A 539 1.87 -21.31 13.68
C PRO A 539 0.64 -22.20 13.74
N SER A 540 0.78 -23.43 14.25
CA SER A 540 -0.37 -24.26 14.57
C SER A 540 -1.27 -23.52 15.57
N GLU A 541 -2.57 -23.85 15.63
CA GLU A 541 -3.51 -23.12 16.51
C GLU A 541 -3.13 -23.19 18.00
N GLU A 542 -2.36 -24.20 18.38
CA GLU A 542 -1.89 -24.44 19.75
C GLU A 542 -0.67 -23.58 20.14
N GLU A 543 0.11 -23.07 19.18
CA GLU A 543 1.30 -22.23 19.42
C GLU A 543 0.98 -20.73 19.61
N LYS A 544 -0.29 -20.34 19.45
CA LYS A 544 -0.76 -18.94 19.40
C LYS A 544 -0.98 -18.27 20.77
N MET A 545 -0.79 -18.99 21.88
CA MET A 545 -1.14 -18.50 23.23
C MET A 545 0.04 -18.02 24.09
N ASP A 546 1.29 -18.09 23.60
CA ASP A 546 2.48 -17.79 24.41
C ASP A 546 3.10 -16.43 24.00
N GLU A 547 3.28 -15.51 24.96
CA GLU A 547 3.95 -14.20 24.75
C GLU A 547 5.39 -14.34 24.22
N ASP A 548 6.01 -15.50 24.43
CA ASP A 548 7.35 -15.87 23.92
C ASP A 548 7.39 -16.14 22.40
N SER A 549 6.24 -16.20 21.71
CA SER A 549 6.17 -16.44 20.26
C SER A 549 6.77 -15.30 19.42
N VAL A 550 6.63 -14.04 19.87
CA VAL A 550 7.20 -12.87 19.20
C VAL A 550 8.72 -12.91 19.26
N LEU A 551 9.31 -13.24 20.41
CA LEU A 551 10.76 -13.35 20.59
C LEU A 551 11.36 -14.53 19.81
N ARG A 552 10.63 -15.67 19.68
CA ARG A 552 11.07 -16.81 18.84
C ARG A 552 11.26 -16.42 17.37
N GLY A 553 10.46 -15.48 16.87
CA GLY A 553 10.57 -14.93 15.52
C GLY A 553 11.82 -14.07 15.25
N TYR A 554 12.51 -13.63 16.33
CA TYR A 554 13.75 -12.86 16.29
C TYR A 554 14.92 -13.58 16.99
N GLN A 555 14.72 -14.83 17.45
CA GLN A 555 15.78 -15.61 18.06
C GLN A 555 16.82 -15.95 16.99
N LEU A 556 18.05 -15.45 17.18
CA LEU A 556 19.22 -15.84 16.40
C LEU A 556 19.50 -17.34 16.57
N ARG A 557 18.82 -18.19 15.80
CA ARG A 557 19.21 -19.58 15.62
C ARG A 557 20.31 -19.59 14.58
N ARG A 558 21.56 -19.52 15.03
CA ARG A 558 22.77 -19.58 14.20
C ARG A 558 22.95 -20.98 13.62
N LYS A 559 22.10 -21.36 12.66
CA LYS A 559 22.23 -22.63 11.91
C LYS A 559 23.55 -22.66 11.15
N TRP A 560 23.93 -21.54 10.56
CA TRP A 560 25.15 -21.42 9.77
C TRP A 560 26.42 -21.77 10.58
N GLU A 561 26.59 -21.31 11.82
CA GLU A 561 27.80 -21.65 12.61
C GLU A 561 27.89 -23.12 13.03
N GLN A 562 26.81 -23.89 12.90
CA GLN A 562 26.70 -25.28 13.39
C GLN A 562 26.63 -26.31 12.26
N GLU A 563 26.47 -25.87 11.01
CA GLU A 563 26.40 -26.73 9.83
C GLU A 563 27.76 -26.78 9.11
N SER A 564 27.98 -27.87 8.36
CA SER A 564 29.19 -28.05 7.54
C SER A 564 29.07 -27.29 6.23
N HIS A 565 30.16 -26.65 5.81
CA HIS A 565 30.19 -25.74 4.66
C HIS A 565 31.14 -26.21 3.56
N PRO A 566 30.77 -27.22 2.77
CA PRO A 566 31.65 -27.78 1.76
C PRO A 566 31.66 -26.90 0.50
N TYR A 567 32.60 -25.94 0.43
CA TYR A 567 32.66 -24.95 -0.65
C TYR A 567 33.81 -25.20 -1.60
N ILE A 568 33.56 -24.96 -2.89
CA ILE A 568 34.57 -24.91 -3.94
C ILE A 568 34.50 -23.52 -4.57
N ILE A 569 35.60 -22.78 -4.50
CA ILE A 569 35.66 -21.39 -4.99
C ILE A 569 36.71 -21.31 -6.08
N PHE A 570 36.32 -20.82 -7.26
CA PHE A 570 37.25 -20.42 -8.31
C PHE A 570 37.68 -18.97 -8.09
N HIS A 571 38.99 -18.73 -8.15
CA HIS A 571 39.53 -17.39 -7.99
C HIS A 571 39.34 -16.52 -9.23
N ALA A 572 39.56 -15.21 -9.07
CA ALA A 572 39.40 -14.25 -10.15
C ALA A 572 40.41 -14.43 -11.29
N ASP A 573 41.54 -15.09 -11.01
CA ASP A 573 42.60 -15.36 -11.99
C ASP A 573 42.22 -16.45 -13.01
N ASN A 574 41.13 -17.20 -12.79
CA ASN A 574 40.71 -18.36 -13.58
C ASN A 574 41.69 -19.55 -13.62
N HIS A 575 42.79 -19.49 -12.87
CA HIS A 575 43.86 -20.51 -12.85
C HIS A 575 44.01 -21.18 -11.47
N SER A 576 43.33 -20.68 -10.45
CA SER A 576 43.36 -21.27 -9.11
C SER A 576 41.97 -21.48 -8.52
N MET A 577 41.87 -22.44 -7.60
CA MET A 577 40.65 -22.76 -6.86
C MET A 577 40.98 -23.23 -5.44
N GLU A 578 40.01 -23.09 -4.55
CA GLU A 578 40.12 -23.43 -3.14
C GLU A 578 38.95 -24.33 -2.70
N PHE A 579 39.26 -25.31 -1.86
CA PHE A 579 38.30 -26.22 -1.21
C PHE A 579 38.22 -25.85 0.26
N LEU A 580 37.03 -25.53 0.74
CA LEU A 580 36.80 -25.08 2.12
C LEU A 580 35.80 -26.00 2.81
N GLY A 581 36.08 -26.35 4.07
CA GLY A 581 35.15 -27.05 4.95
C GLY A 581 35.00 -28.57 4.74
N PHE A 582 35.65 -29.16 3.73
CA PHE A 582 35.57 -30.61 3.49
C PHE A 582 36.85 -31.19 2.87
N HIS A 583 36.99 -32.51 3.00
CA HIS A 583 38.03 -33.34 2.40
C HIS A 583 37.40 -34.51 1.66
N ILE A 584 38.14 -35.09 0.70
CA ILE A 584 37.77 -36.32 0.00
C ILE A 584 38.59 -37.47 0.58
N ASN A 585 37.90 -38.45 1.16
CA ASN A 585 38.55 -39.62 1.76
C ASN A 585 38.88 -40.69 0.71
N ARG A 586 39.61 -41.75 1.12
CA ARG A 586 39.96 -42.87 0.24
C ARG A 586 38.77 -43.71 -0.24
N SER A 587 37.62 -43.58 0.40
CA SER A 587 36.35 -44.20 -0.03
C SER A 587 35.64 -43.36 -1.09
N LEU A 588 36.27 -42.27 -1.56
CA LEU A 588 35.74 -41.31 -2.53
C LEU A 588 34.52 -40.52 -2.00
N ASP A 589 34.39 -40.40 -0.69
CA ASP A 589 33.34 -39.63 -0.01
C ASP A 589 33.85 -38.23 0.38
N ALA A 590 32.97 -37.23 0.32
CA ALA A 590 33.21 -35.92 0.92
C ALA A 590 32.91 -35.97 2.42
N VAL A 591 33.90 -35.65 3.24
CA VAL A 591 33.83 -35.64 4.70
C VAL A 591 34.11 -34.25 5.24
N ASP A 592 33.43 -33.88 6.32
CA ASP A 592 33.66 -32.62 7.01
C ASP A 592 35.10 -32.54 7.54
N ALA A 593 35.78 -31.41 7.30
CA ALA A 593 37.20 -31.29 7.63
C ALA A 593 37.49 -31.46 9.14
N HIS A 594 36.56 -31.05 10.00
CA HIS A 594 36.73 -31.12 11.46
C HIS A 594 36.16 -32.41 12.08
N SER A 595 34.89 -32.69 11.83
CA SER A 595 34.15 -33.78 12.46
C SER A 595 34.34 -35.13 11.77
N GLN A 596 34.90 -35.14 10.55
CA GLN A 596 35.02 -36.34 9.69
C GLN A 596 33.67 -37.02 9.40
N ALA A 597 32.56 -36.32 9.65
CA ALA A 597 31.23 -36.79 9.28
C ALA A 597 31.11 -36.84 7.75
N VAL A 598 30.50 -37.91 7.24
CA VAL A 598 30.27 -38.04 5.79
C VAL A 598 29.20 -37.04 5.38
N LEU A 599 29.62 -35.99 4.66
CA LEU A 599 28.73 -35.02 4.06
C LEU A 599 28.04 -35.62 2.84
N GLU A 600 28.82 -36.34 2.03
CA GLU A 600 28.27 -36.97 0.85
C GLU A 600 29.09 -38.17 0.37
N LYS A 601 28.40 -39.21 -0.08
CA LYS A 601 29.02 -40.46 -0.52
C LYS A 601 29.34 -40.45 -2.00
N LYS A 602 30.49 -41.03 -2.38
CA LYS A 602 30.93 -41.23 -3.77
C LYS A 602 30.80 -39.98 -4.64
N VAL A 603 31.53 -38.93 -4.28
CA VAL A 603 31.45 -37.61 -4.94
C VAL A 603 32.29 -37.54 -6.22
N ILE A 604 33.33 -38.35 -6.34
CA ILE A 604 34.20 -38.46 -7.51
C ILE A 604 34.54 -39.92 -7.81
N ASP A 605 34.95 -40.20 -9.04
CA ASP A 605 35.48 -41.50 -9.44
C ASP A 605 36.97 -41.63 -9.10
N GLN A 606 37.45 -42.87 -9.06
CA GLN A 606 38.83 -43.17 -8.68
C GLN A 606 39.85 -42.54 -9.63
N ASP A 607 39.55 -42.51 -10.93
CA ASP A 607 40.40 -41.88 -11.93
C ASP A 607 40.52 -40.38 -11.70
N LEU A 608 39.39 -39.70 -11.41
CA LEU A 608 39.40 -38.28 -11.10
C LEU A 608 40.15 -37.98 -9.80
N TYR A 609 40.02 -38.81 -8.77
CA TYR A 609 40.79 -38.66 -7.52
C TYR A 609 42.31 -38.69 -7.77
N LEU A 610 42.77 -39.69 -8.53
CA LEU A 610 44.19 -39.85 -8.87
C LEU A 610 44.71 -38.69 -9.72
N THR A 611 43.91 -38.20 -10.67
CA THR A 611 44.25 -37.04 -11.51
C THR A 611 44.38 -35.77 -10.66
N LEU A 612 43.44 -35.51 -9.75
CA LEU A 612 43.50 -34.34 -8.86
C LEU A 612 44.73 -34.39 -7.93
N GLU A 613 45.09 -35.57 -7.43
CA GLU A 613 46.28 -35.78 -6.61
C GLU A 613 47.59 -35.57 -7.41
N ALA A 614 47.65 -36.13 -8.62
CA ALA A 614 48.80 -35.98 -9.52
C ALA A 614 49.03 -34.51 -9.93
N GLN A 615 47.95 -33.77 -10.19
CA GLN A 615 47.98 -32.35 -10.56
C GLN A 615 48.12 -31.41 -9.35
N LYS A 616 48.28 -31.96 -8.13
CA LYS A 616 48.46 -31.22 -6.87
C LYS A 616 47.36 -30.19 -6.59
N VAL A 617 46.13 -30.51 -6.99
CA VAL A 617 44.95 -29.70 -6.67
C VAL A 617 44.78 -29.65 -5.15
N PRO A 618 44.51 -28.48 -4.53
CA PRO A 618 44.41 -28.35 -3.08
C PRO A 618 43.06 -28.83 -2.52
N PHE A 619 42.62 -30.06 -2.84
CA PHE A 619 41.31 -30.59 -2.42
C PHE A 619 41.27 -31.21 -1.02
N ASN A 620 42.44 -31.43 -0.40
CA ASN A 620 42.62 -31.98 0.95
C ASN A 620 43.64 -31.17 1.78
N LYS A 621 43.74 -29.85 1.54
CA LYS A 621 44.70 -28.98 2.25
C LYS A 621 44.19 -28.49 3.59
#